data_AF-A0A519QW26-F1
#
_entry.id   AF-A0A519QW26-F1
#
_cell.length_a   1.000
_cell.length_b   1.000
_cell.length_c   1.000
_cell.angle_alpha   90.00
_cell.angle_beta   90.00
_cell.angle_gamma   90.00
#
_symmetry.space_group_name_H-M   'P 1'
#
loop_
_entity.id
_entity.type
_entity.pdbx_description
1 polymer ?
#
loop_
_entity_poly.entity_id
_entity_poly.type
_entity_poly.pdbx_seq_one_letter_code
_entity_poly.pdbx_strand_id
1 'polypeptide(L)'
;MKNTVSFLMILVVGLIHSQTIQVNPDGTHTVIHQTENTTSVQVNPDGTHTVRTGNVQVNPDGTQTIVQENETTSVQVNPDGTHTVTNHNDTNSVQVNPDGTHTLLAKRAREKKLEARKKTKKLRNNHG
;
A
#
# COMPACT_ATOMS: atom_id res chain seq x y z
N MET A 1 43.72 -34.70 -37.96
CA MET A 1 43.14 -34.76 -36.60
C MET A 1 41.92 -33.85 -36.60
N LYS A 2 40.73 -34.39 -36.31
CA LYS A 2 39.48 -33.64 -36.28
C LYS A 2 39.20 -33.27 -34.82
N ASN A 3 39.32 -31.99 -34.47
CA ASN A 3 39.08 -31.53 -33.11
C ASN A 3 37.58 -31.29 -32.93
N THR A 4 36.90 -32.23 -32.28
CA THR A 4 35.51 -32.05 -31.85
C THR A 4 35.50 -31.18 -30.60
N VAL A 5 35.02 -29.94 -30.71
CA VAL A 5 34.78 -29.08 -29.55
C VAL A 5 33.45 -29.50 -28.94
N SER A 6 33.50 -30.10 -27.75
CA SER A 6 32.32 -30.43 -26.95
C SER A 6 31.88 -29.19 -26.19
N PHE A 7 30.70 -28.64 -26.50
CA PHE A 7 30.09 -27.58 -25.72
C PHE A 7 29.30 -28.20 -24.56
N LEU A 8 29.88 -28.14 -23.37
CA LEU A 8 29.17 -28.44 -22.13
C LEU A 8 28.10 -27.35 -21.91
N MET A 9 26.83 -27.68 -22.14
CA MET A 9 25.73 -26.80 -21.78
C MET A 9 25.52 -26.89 -20.25
N ILE A 10 26.10 -25.96 -19.50
CA ILE A 10 25.76 -25.77 -18.10
C ILE A 10 24.38 -25.10 -18.06
N LEU A 11 23.36 -25.83 -17.63
CA LEU A 11 22.06 -25.26 -17.27
C LEU A 11 22.24 -24.45 -15.99
N VAL A 12 22.57 -23.17 -16.13
CA VAL A 12 22.47 -22.22 -15.02
C VAL A 12 20.98 -21.99 -14.80
N VAL A 13 20.42 -22.54 -13.72
CA VAL A 13 19.10 -22.15 -13.24
C VAL A 13 19.23 -20.70 -12.77
N GLY A 14 18.95 -19.76 -13.66
CA GLY A 14 18.98 -18.34 -13.33
C GLY A 14 17.92 -18.05 -12.28
N LEU A 15 18.33 -17.45 -11.17
CA LEU A 15 17.40 -16.77 -10.27
C LEU A 15 16.61 -15.75 -11.10
N ILE A 16 15.29 -15.90 -11.15
CA ILE A 16 14.39 -15.05 -11.94
C ILE A 16 14.33 -13.67 -11.25
N HIS A 17 15.29 -12.81 -11.59
CA HIS A 17 15.26 -11.40 -11.24
C HIS A 17 14.76 -10.65 -12.47
N SER A 18 13.54 -10.13 -12.43
CA SER A 18 13.03 -9.27 -13.50
C SER A 18 13.18 -7.80 -13.12
N GLN A 19 13.58 -6.99 -14.08
CA GLN A 19 13.61 -5.55 -13.96
C GLN A 19 12.68 -4.96 -15.00
N THR A 20 11.81 -4.05 -14.56
CA THR A 20 10.93 -3.29 -15.43
C THR A 20 11.21 -1.81 -15.25
N ILE A 21 11.26 -1.07 -16.35
CA ILE A 21 11.35 0.39 -16.36
C ILE A 21 10.03 0.92 -16.92
N GLN A 22 9.34 1.74 -16.15
CA GLN A 22 8.15 2.46 -16.56
C GLN A 22 8.51 3.91 -16.85
N VAL A 23 8.12 4.40 -18.02
CA VAL A 23 8.22 5.83 -18.39
C VAL A 23 6.88 6.50 -18.07
N ASN A 24 6.92 7.55 -17.26
CA ASN A 24 5.73 8.30 -16.87
C ASN A 24 5.41 9.39 -17.92
N PRO A 25 4.16 9.89 -17.99
CA PRO A 25 3.77 10.92 -18.97
C PRO A 25 4.57 12.23 -18.89
N ASP A 26 5.16 12.53 -17.73
CA ASP A 26 6.02 13.70 -17.51
C ASP A 26 7.50 13.47 -17.90
N GLY A 27 7.83 12.29 -18.44
CA GLY A 27 9.17 11.90 -18.85
C GLY A 27 10.04 11.34 -17.73
N THR A 28 9.54 11.27 -16.49
CA THR A 28 10.25 10.60 -15.40
C THR A 28 10.17 9.08 -15.52
N HIS A 29 10.98 8.37 -14.74
CA HIS A 29 11.06 6.91 -14.79
C HIS A 29 10.87 6.30 -13.41
N THR A 30 10.18 5.16 -13.38
CA THR A 30 10.07 4.28 -12.22
C THR A 30 10.75 2.96 -12.56
N VAL A 31 11.58 2.44 -11.65
CA VAL A 31 12.27 1.15 -11.84
C VAL A 31 11.74 0.14 -10.84
N ILE A 32 11.30 -1.01 -11.31
CA ILE A 32 10.80 -2.10 -10.45
C ILE A 32 11.75 -3.28 -10.58
N HIS A 33 12.35 -3.66 -9.45
CA HIS A 33 13.14 -4.87 -9.31
C HIS A 33 12.29 -5.93 -8.62
N GLN A 34 11.98 -7.01 -9.29
CA GLN A 34 11.27 -8.13 -8.69
C GLN A 34 12.23 -9.28 -8.45
N THR A 35 12.27 -9.73 -7.20
CA THR A 35 13.07 -10.88 -6.76
C THR A 35 12.11 -11.95 -6.29
N GLU A 36 12.15 -13.11 -6.96
CA GLU A 36 11.19 -14.19 -6.73
C GLU A 36 9.73 -13.72 -6.96
N ASN A 37 8.74 -14.55 -6.62
CA ASN A 37 7.33 -14.18 -6.76
C ASN A 37 6.78 -13.37 -5.57
N THR A 38 7.63 -13.00 -4.61
CA THR A 38 7.18 -12.49 -3.30
C THR A 38 7.74 -11.12 -2.96
N THR A 39 8.85 -10.68 -3.56
CA THR A 39 9.51 -9.43 -3.20
C THR A 39 9.68 -8.51 -4.40
N SER A 40 9.35 -7.23 -4.23
CA SER A 40 9.67 -6.19 -5.19
C SER A 40 10.20 -4.92 -4.52
N VAL A 41 11.11 -4.25 -5.22
CA VAL A 41 11.62 -2.92 -4.87
C VAL A 41 11.30 -1.99 -6.01
N GLN A 42 10.51 -0.96 -5.73
CA GLN A 42 10.23 0.12 -6.65
C GLN A 42 11.09 1.32 -6.29
N VAL A 43 11.82 1.84 -7.28
CA VAL A 43 12.54 3.12 -7.22
C VAL A 43 11.67 4.17 -7.90
N ASN A 44 11.24 5.16 -7.15
CA ASN A 44 10.40 6.25 -7.62
C ASN A 44 11.24 7.31 -8.37
N PRO A 45 10.61 8.16 -9.20
CA PRO A 45 11.27 9.26 -9.90
C PRO A 45 12.13 10.19 -9.04
N ASP A 46 11.75 10.38 -7.78
CA ASP A 46 12.46 11.22 -6.81
C ASP A 46 13.61 10.50 -6.10
N GLY A 47 13.89 9.25 -6.48
CA GLY A 47 14.92 8.40 -5.89
C GLY A 47 14.50 7.69 -4.61
N THR A 48 13.25 7.87 -4.14
CA THR A 48 12.75 7.13 -2.97
C THR A 48 12.42 5.69 -3.33
N HIS A 49 12.33 4.84 -2.30
CA HIS A 49 12.10 3.41 -2.47
C HIS A 49 10.81 2.95 -1.78
N THR A 50 10.05 2.13 -2.47
CA THR A 50 8.97 1.33 -1.91
C THR A 50 9.37 -0.14 -1.98
N VAL A 51 9.29 -0.86 -0.88
CA VAL A 51 9.61 -2.29 -0.82
C VAL A 51 8.35 -3.08 -0.50
N ARG A 52 8.05 -4.11 -1.27
CA ARG A 52 6.95 -5.03 -0.96
C ARG A 52 7.52 -6.44 -0.77
N THR A 53 7.12 -7.08 0.33
CA THR A 53 7.44 -8.49 0.60
C THR A 53 6.17 -9.18 1.08
N GLY A 54 5.63 -10.08 0.25
CA GLY A 54 4.35 -10.73 0.48
C GLY A 54 3.21 -9.72 0.58
N ASN A 55 2.62 -9.63 1.77
CA ASN A 55 1.51 -8.74 2.08
C ASN A 55 1.92 -7.45 2.80
N VAL A 56 3.21 -7.26 3.04
CA VAL A 56 3.79 -6.08 3.68
C VAL A 56 4.37 -5.16 2.61
N GLN A 57 4.07 -3.88 2.71
CA GLN A 57 4.68 -2.81 1.92
C GLN A 57 5.30 -1.78 2.85
N VAL A 58 6.56 -1.42 2.62
CA VAL A 58 7.27 -0.33 3.29
C VAL A 58 7.34 0.84 2.32
N ASN A 59 6.82 1.99 2.75
CA ASN A 59 6.78 3.21 1.96
C ASN A 59 8.01 4.09 2.24
N PRO A 60 8.32 5.04 1.33
CA PRO A 60 9.43 5.98 1.49
C PRO A 60 9.49 6.75 2.82
N ASP A 61 8.33 7.05 3.40
CA ASP A 61 8.20 7.79 4.65
C ASP A 61 8.41 6.91 5.90
N GLY A 62 8.71 5.62 5.72
CA GLY A 62 8.86 4.64 6.79
C GLY A 62 7.54 4.05 7.28
N THR A 63 6.39 4.46 6.73
CA THR A 63 5.11 3.78 7.02
C THR A 63 5.11 2.38 6.42
N GLN A 64 4.45 1.45 7.11
CA GLN A 64 4.29 0.07 6.66
C GLN A 64 2.81 -0.26 6.51
N THR A 65 2.42 -0.81 5.36
CA THR A 65 1.06 -1.26 5.11
C THR A 65 1.05 -2.78 5.04
N ILE A 66 0.22 -3.41 5.86
CA ILE A 66 -0.03 -4.85 5.87
C ILE A 66 -1.45 -5.06 5.38
N VAL A 67 -1.63 -5.81 4.29
CA VAL A 67 -2.96 -6.16 3.76
C VAL A 67 -3.25 -7.62 4.11
N GLN A 68 -4.40 -7.93 4.70
CA GLN A 68 -4.78 -9.34 4.91
C GLN A 68 -5.12 -10.03 3.58
N GLU A 69 -4.99 -11.35 3.53
CA GLU A 69 -5.20 -12.17 2.32
C GLU A 69 -6.59 -11.99 1.69
N ASN A 70 -7.61 -11.67 2.49
CA ASN A 70 -8.96 -11.42 2.00
C ASN A 70 -9.20 -9.96 1.58
N GLU A 71 -8.19 -9.10 1.67
CA GLU A 71 -8.20 -7.66 1.38
C GLU A 71 -9.24 -6.83 2.15
N THR A 72 -9.99 -7.47 3.06
CA THR A 72 -11.03 -6.80 3.85
C THR A 72 -10.44 -5.90 4.92
N THR A 73 -9.23 -6.18 5.39
CA THR A 73 -8.58 -5.43 6.45
C THR A 73 -7.16 -5.06 6.06
N SER A 74 -6.78 -3.81 6.33
CA SER A 74 -5.39 -3.37 6.29
C SER A 74 -4.96 -2.78 7.63
N VAL A 75 -3.67 -2.91 7.93
CA VAL A 75 -3.01 -2.25 9.04
C VAL A 75 -1.94 -1.33 8.47
N GLN A 76 -2.03 -0.04 8.76
CA GLN A 76 -0.97 0.92 8.49
C GLN A 76 -0.22 1.19 9.78
N VAL A 77 1.08 0.92 9.83
CA VAL A 77 1.97 1.27 10.94
C VAL A 77 2.76 2.50 10.55
N ASN A 78 2.72 3.53 11.40
CA ASN A 78 3.45 4.76 11.18
C ASN A 78 4.84 4.69 11.85
N PRO A 79 5.80 5.54 11.42
CA PRO A 79 7.15 5.54 11.99
C PRO A 79 7.22 5.80 13.49
N ASP A 80 6.22 6.47 14.06
CA ASP A 80 6.11 6.75 15.49
C ASP A 80 5.53 5.59 16.33
N GLY A 81 5.23 4.45 15.68
CA GLY A 81 4.65 3.26 16.30
C GLY A 81 3.13 3.28 16.44
N THR A 82 2.45 4.37 16.07
CA THR A 82 0.98 4.34 15.92
C THR A 82 0.61 3.39 14.80
N HIS A 83 -0.57 2.77 14.90
CA HIS A 83 -1.11 2.01 13.77
C HIS A 83 -2.61 2.21 13.59
N THR A 84 -3.07 2.16 12.35
CA THR A 84 -4.47 2.26 11.98
C THR A 84 -4.92 0.96 11.35
N VAL A 85 -6.00 0.39 11.89
CA VAL A 85 -6.70 -0.75 11.32
C VAL A 85 -7.90 -0.23 10.53
N THR A 86 -7.96 -0.56 9.24
CA THR A 86 -9.07 -0.20 8.36
C THR A 86 -9.77 -1.46 7.90
N ASN A 87 -11.08 -1.55 8.13
CA ASN A 87 -11.93 -2.57 7.53
C ASN A 87 -12.58 -1.96 6.28
N HIS A 88 -12.25 -2.44 5.09
CA HIS A 88 -12.74 -1.93 3.81
C HIS A 88 -14.19 -2.32 3.51
N ASN A 89 -14.76 -3.32 4.21
CA ASN A 89 -16.18 -3.65 4.11
C ASN A 89 -17.06 -2.71 4.96
N ASP A 90 -16.46 -1.99 5.90
CA ASP A 90 -17.11 -0.99 6.73
C ASP A 90 -16.56 0.41 6.44
N THR A 91 -17.24 1.44 6.94
CA THR A 91 -16.68 2.82 6.91
C THR A 91 -15.86 3.14 8.17
N ASN A 92 -15.49 2.10 8.91
CA ASN A 92 -14.88 2.22 10.22
C ASN A 92 -13.38 1.94 10.16
N SER A 93 -12.62 2.88 10.71
CA SER A 93 -11.19 2.73 10.98
C SER A 93 -10.93 2.97 12.46
N VAL A 94 -10.01 2.20 13.03
CA VAL A 94 -9.55 2.33 14.42
C VAL A 94 -8.07 2.66 14.39
N GLN A 95 -7.69 3.78 14.99
CA GLN A 95 -6.30 4.11 15.25
C GLN A 95 -5.95 3.68 16.67
N VAL A 96 -4.84 2.98 16.79
CA VAL A 96 -4.20 2.63 18.05
C VAL A 96 -2.99 3.55 18.21
N ASN A 97 -2.98 4.27 19.31
CA ASN A 97 -1.94 5.23 19.69
C ASN A 97 -0.74 4.51 20.32
N PRO A 98 0.43 5.18 20.46
CA PRO A 98 1.63 4.51 20.98
C PRO A 98 1.49 4.14 22.45
N ASP A 99 0.60 4.82 23.18
CA ASP A 99 0.24 4.53 24.56
C ASP A 99 -0.79 3.39 24.71
N GLY A 100 -1.19 2.76 23.60
CA GLY A 100 -2.18 1.68 23.56
C GLY A 100 -3.63 2.15 23.61
N THR A 101 -3.92 3.46 23.57
CA THR A 101 -5.30 3.96 23.49
C THR A 101 -5.88 3.86 22.07
N HIS A 102 -7.21 3.76 21.95
CA HIS A 102 -7.89 3.54 20.66
C HIS A 102 -8.79 4.72 20.30
N THR A 103 -8.73 5.18 19.04
CA THR A 103 -9.56 6.25 18.48
C THR A 103 -10.34 5.74 17.28
N LEU A 104 -11.67 5.96 17.24
CA LEU A 104 -12.51 5.60 16.10
C LEU A 104 -12.57 6.76 15.08
N LEU A 105 -12.11 6.54 13.85
CA LEU A 105 -12.08 7.58 12.80
C LEU A 105 -13.40 7.73 12.04
N ALA A 106 -14.30 6.74 12.13
CA ALA A 106 -15.59 6.67 11.44
C ALA A 106 -16.57 7.82 11.75
N LYS A 107 -16.29 8.61 12.78
CA LYS A 107 -17.18 9.64 13.32
C LYS A 107 -17.56 10.72 12.28
N ARG A 108 -16.64 11.08 11.39
CA ARG A 108 -16.80 12.25 10.49
C ARG A 108 -17.91 12.10 9.44
N ALA A 109 -18.14 10.92 8.89
CA ALA A 109 -19.16 10.71 7.86
C ALA A 109 -20.59 10.73 8.44
N ARG A 110 -20.78 10.08 9.61
CA ARG A 110 -22.08 10.05 10.31
C ARG A 110 -22.44 11.43 10.87
N GLU A 111 -21.48 12.17 11.41
CA GLU A 111 -21.69 13.53 11.90
C GLU A 111 -22.07 14.50 10.78
N LYS A 112 -21.35 14.50 9.64
CA LYS A 112 -21.71 15.33 8.48
C LYS A 112 -23.14 15.04 7.99
N LYS A 113 -23.52 13.76 7.91
CA LYS A 113 -24.87 13.33 7.50
C LYS A 113 -25.95 13.77 8.50
N LEU A 114 -25.66 13.72 9.80
CA LEU A 114 -26.58 14.16 10.85
C LEU A 114 -26.75 15.68 10.83
N GLU A 115 -25.67 16.43 10.67
CA GLU A 115 -25.70 17.90 10.58
C GLU A 115 -26.43 18.38 9.32
N ALA A 116 -26.24 17.72 8.18
CA ALA A 116 -27.02 17.98 6.97
C ALA A 116 -28.53 17.74 7.22
N ARG A 117 -28.89 16.61 7.85
CA ARG A 117 -30.29 16.29 8.21
C ARG A 117 -30.91 17.32 9.16
N LYS A 118 -30.16 17.81 10.14
CA LYS A 118 -30.61 18.86 11.06
C LYS A 118 -30.88 20.18 10.32
N LYS A 119 -29.98 20.59 9.42
CA LYS A 119 -30.16 21.79 8.59
C LYS A 119 -31.40 21.71 7.70
N THR A 120 -31.62 20.58 7.02
CA THR A 120 -32.81 20.40 6.15
C THR A 120 -34.12 20.41 6.95
N LYS A 121 -34.15 19.79 8.15
CA LYS A 121 -35.34 19.87 9.01
C LYS A 121 -35.61 21.29 9.49
N LYS A 122 -34.57 22.06 9.85
CA LYS A 122 -34.71 23.46 10.28
C LYS A 122 -35.23 24.36 9.15
N LEU A 123 -34.75 24.18 7.92
CA LEU A 123 -35.23 24.91 6.74
C LEU A 123 -36.71 24.65 6.46
N ARG A 124 -37.14 23.38 6.55
CA ARG A 124 -38.54 23.00 6.32
C ARG A 124 -39.49 23.58 7.37
N ASN A 125 -39.05 23.68 8.61
CA ASN A 125 -39.89 24.19 9.71
C ASN A 125 -39.99 25.72 9.74
N ASN A 126 -39.18 26.45 8.98
CA ASN A 126 -39.21 27.92 8.89
C ASN A 126 -40.11 28.45 7.75
N HIS A 127 -40.72 27.57 6.95
CA HIS A 127 -41.55 27.94 5.78
C HIS A 127 -43.02 27.48 5.91
N GLY A 128 -43.49 27.15 7.11
CA GLY A 128 -44.89 26.86 7.43
C GLY A 128 -45.35 27.69 8.62
#